data_AF-A0A7Y5W089-F1
#
_entry.id   AF-A0A7Y5W089-F1
#
_cell.length_a   1.000
_cell.length_b   1.000
_cell.length_c   1.000
_cell.angle_alpha   90.00
_cell.angle_beta   90.00
_cell.angle_gamma   90.00
#
_symmetry.space_group_name_H-M   'P 1'
#
loop_
_entity.id
_entity.type
_entity.pdbx_description
1 polymer ?
#
loop_
_entity_poly.entity_id
_entity_poly.type
_entity_poly.pdbx_seq_one_letter_code
_entity_poly.pdbx_strand_id
1 'polypeptide(L)'
;MLDAAGDRVPQAFAGAVAEGRELPTTGGSDTHRHPEVGATFTVFADGIRTERDLVDAIRGGLMHGGDWASEGIPDRRHDNVVKRHHSANGKGNS
;
A
#
# COMPACT_ATOMS: atom_id res chain seq x y z
N MET A 1 -24.60 -1.22 19.05
CA MET A 1 -24.00 -0.20 18.18
C MET A 1 -22.50 -0.33 18.39
N LEU A 2 -21.81 -1.06 17.52
CA LEU A 2 -20.40 -1.39 17.67
C LEU A 2 -19.61 -0.36 16.86
N ASP A 3 -18.79 0.42 17.55
CA ASP A 3 -17.97 1.46 16.95
C ASP A 3 -16.87 0.84 16.08
N ALA A 4 -16.75 1.35 14.86
CA ALA A 4 -15.81 0.93 13.82
C ALA A 4 -14.35 1.35 14.13
N ALA A 5 -13.87 1.09 15.34
CA ALA A 5 -12.54 1.46 15.84
C ALA A 5 -11.57 0.26 15.90
N GLY A 6 -11.89 -0.86 15.25
CA GLY A 6 -11.12 -2.10 15.34
C GLY A 6 -9.87 -2.17 14.46
N ASP A 7 -9.72 -1.31 13.45
CA ASP A 7 -8.81 -1.58 12.32
C ASP A 7 -7.63 -0.59 12.16
N ARG A 8 -7.48 0.38 13.09
CA ARG A 8 -6.39 1.40 13.02
C ARG A 8 -5.25 1.19 14.02
N VAL A 9 -5.31 0.14 14.84
CA VAL A 9 -4.42 -0.03 16.00
C VAL A 9 -3.00 -0.55 15.67
N PRO A 10 -2.80 -1.50 14.73
CA PRO A 10 -1.49 -2.14 14.56
C PRO A 10 -0.41 -1.20 14.02
N GLN A 11 -0.74 -0.37 13.02
CA GLN A 11 0.23 0.49 12.34
C GLN A 11 0.64 1.67 13.23
N ALA A 12 -0.31 2.25 13.98
CA ALA A 12 -0.03 3.29 14.96
C ALA A 12 0.87 2.79 16.11
N PHE A 13 0.65 1.56 16.58
CA PHE A 13 1.49 0.95 17.61
C PHE A 13 2.89 0.62 17.10
N ALA A 14 2.99 -0.03 15.94
CA ALA A 14 4.29 -0.35 15.33
C ALA A 14 5.10 0.92 15.01
N GLY A 15 4.42 1.97 14.53
CA GLY A 15 5.01 3.30 14.31
C GLY A 15 5.58 3.89 15.60
N ALA A 16 4.78 3.93 16.67
CA ALA A 16 5.24 4.46 17.96
C ALA A 16 6.42 3.67 18.57
N VAL A 17 6.45 2.35 18.41
CA VAL A 17 7.58 1.52 18.86
C VAL A 17 8.84 1.78 18.04
N ALA A 18 8.70 1.94 16.71
CA ALA A 18 9.81 2.24 15.82
C ALA A 18 10.38 3.64 16.08
N GLU A 19 9.52 4.64 16.27
CA GLU A 19 9.89 6.00 16.66
C GLU A 19 10.67 6.02 17.97
N GLY A 20 10.17 5.33 19.01
CA GLY A 20 10.85 5.22 20.30
C GLY A 20 12.19 4.46 20.26
N ARG A 21 12.53 3.83 19.12
CA ARG A 21 13.79 3.09 18.90
C ARG A 21 14.64 3.68 17.80
N GLU A 22 14.24 4.82 17.21
CA GLU A 22 14.90 5.42 16.05
C GLU A 22 15.08 4.43 14.88
N LEU A 23 14.09 3.55 14.70
CA LEU A 23 14.08 2.55 13.63
C LEU A 23 13.13 2.97 12.50
N PRO A 24 13.49 2.70 11.24
CA PRO A 24 12.57 2.90 10.13
C PRO A 24 11.43 1.88 10.18
N THR A 25 10.28 2.26 9.65
CA THR A 25 9.14 1.35 9.46
C THR A 25 9.11 0.83 8.02
N THR A 26 8.50 -0.34 7.83
CA THR A 26 8.24 -0.90 6.50
C THR A 26 6.77 -1.28 6.39
N GLY A 27 6.24 -1.23 5.18
CA GLY A 27 4.88 -1.66 4.84
C GLY A 27 4.89 -2.64 3.69
N GLY A 28 4.06 -3.68 3.78
CA GLY A 28 3.86 -4.65 2.72
C GLY A 28 2.43 -5.19 2.78
N SER A 29 1.75 -5.18 1.64
CA SER A 29 0.31 -5.50 1.57
C SER A 29 -0.02 -6.99 1.78
N ASP A 30 1.01 -7.85 1.90
CA ASP A 30 0.93 -9.31 2.05
C ASP A 30 -0.22 -9.94 1.26
N THR A 31 -0.35 -9.50 0.02
CA THR A 31 -1.58 -9.65 -0.71
C THR A 31 -1.65 -11.00 -1.40
N HIS A 32 -2.76 -11.69 -1.18
CA HIS A 32 -3.06 -12.97 -1.83
C HIS A 32 -4.10 -12.81 -2.97
N ARG A 33 -4.68 -11.61 -3.13
CA ARG A 33 -5.66 -11.27 -4.17
C ARG A 33 -5.27 -10.00 -4.92
N HIS A 34 -5.23 -10.04 -6.24
CA HIS A 34 -4.81 -8.92 -7.09
C HIS A 34 -5.39 -7.52 -6.73
N PRO A 35 -6.66 -7.37 -6.32
CA PRO A 35 -7.22 -6.07 -5.94
C PRO A 35 -6.61 -5.44 -4.68
N GLU A 36 -5.99 -6.24 -3.81
CA GLU A 36 -5.46 -5.78 -2.53
C GLU A 36 -4.00 -5.30 -2.64
N VAL A 37 -3.39 -5.47 -3.81
CA VAL A 37 -1.99 -5.10 -4.05
C VAL A 37 -1.82 -3.61 -3.74
N GLY A 38 -0.82 -3.31 -2.92
CA GLY A 38 -0.53 -1.94 -2.49
C GLY A 38 -1.50 -1.40 -1.42
N ALA A 39 -2.24 -2.25 -0.70
CA ALA A 39 -3.00 -1.80 0.49
C ALA A 39 -2.11 -1.09 1.51
N THR A 40 -0.89 -1.60 1.68
CA THR A 40 0.22 -0.95 2.40
C THR A 40 1.49 -1.14 1.58
N PHE A 41 2.42 -0.20 1.72
CA PHE A 41 3.68 -0.21 0.96
C PHE A 41 4.78 0.51 1.74
N THR A 42 6.02 0.35 1.29
CA THR A 42 7.17 1.09 1.81
C THR A 42 7.46 2.27 0.88
N VAL A 43 7.58 3.46 1.46
CA VAL A 43 7.89 4.71 0.77
C VAL A 43 9.36 5.01 0.96
N PHE A 44 10.03 5.41 -0.12
CA PHE A 44 11.44 5.80 -0.13
C PHE A 44 11.55 7.29 -0.48
N ALA A 45 12.47 7.99 0.16
CA ALA A 45 12.68 9.42 -0.08
C ALA A 45 13.17 9.70 -1.51
N ASP A 46 14.00 8.79 -2.05
CA ASP A 46 14.57 8.87 -3.38
C ASP A 46 13.92 7.87 -4.35
N GLY A 47 13.99 8.19 -5.64
CA GLY A 47 13.52 7.29 -6.69
C GLY A 47 14.40 6.04 -6.80
N ILE A 48 13.88 4.90 -6.37
CA ILE A 48 14.52 3.58 -6.50
C ILE A 48 14.44 3.12 -7.96
N ARG A 49 15.59 2.88 -8.60
CA ARG A 49 15.67 2.42 -10.01
C ARG A 49 16.31 1.05 -10.14
N THR A 50 17.15 0.68 -9.17
CA THR A 50 17.86 -0.59 -9.14
C THR A 50 17.70 -1.29 -7.79
N GLU A 51 18.01 -2.58 -7.76
CA GLU A 51 18.09 -3.35 -6.50
C GLU A 51 19.14 -2.76 -5.55
N ARG A 52 20.24 -2.24 -6.09
CA ARG A 52 21.27 -1.60 -5.26
C ARG A 52 20.73 -0.35 -4.56
N ASP A 53 20.00 0.50 -5.28
CA ASP A 53 19.36 1.69 -4.70
C ASP A 53 18.42 1.29 -3.56
N LEU A 54 17.67 0.20 -3.75
CA LEU A 54 16.76 -0.35 -2.74
C LEU A 54 17.52 -0.78 -1.49
N VAL A 55 18.59 -1.57 -1.65
CA VAL A 55 19.40 -2.07 -0.52
C VAL A 55 20.07 -0.91 0.21
N ASP A 56 20.59 0.07 -0.51
CA ASP A 56 21.26 1.24 0.07
C ASP A 56 20.25 2.10 0.84
N ALA A 57 19.03 2.30 0.31
CA ALA A 57 17.96 3.02 1.02
C ALA A 57 17.49 2.29 2.28
N ILE A 58 17.35 0.95 2.24
CA ILE A 58 17.00 0.14 3.42
C ILE A 58 18.09 0.24 4.49
N ARG A 59 19.36 0.14 4.09
CA ARG A 59 20.50 0.24 5.02
C ARG A 59 20.65 1.65 5.59
N GLY A 60 20.31 2.66 4.81
CA GLY A 60 20.34 4.06 5.25
C GLY A 60 19.16 4.45 6.14
N GLY A 61 18.13 3.62 6.27
CA GLY A 61 16.93 3.93 7.05
C GLY A 61 16.08 5.05 6.45
N LEU A 62 16.27 5.39 5.18
CA LEU A 62 15.56 6.47 4.48
C LEU A 62 14.25 5.97 3.89
N MET A 63 13.42 5.34 4.74
CA MET A 63 12.13 4.80 4.35
C MET A 63 11.13 4.77 5.50
N HIS A 64 9.84 4.75 5.15
CA HIS A 64 8.76 4.52 6.09
C HIS A 64 7.66 3.65 5.48
N GLY A 65 6.91 2.96 6.33
CA GLY A 65 5.69 2.27 5.92
C GLY A 65 4.53 3.25 5.76
N GLY A 66 3.77 3.11 4.69
CA GLY A 66 2.62 3.96 4.40
C GLY A 66 1.48 3.20 3.72
N ASP A 67 0.39 3.93 3.52
CA ASP A 67 -0.75 3.55 2.71
C ASP A 67 -1.24 4.76 1.89
N TRP A 68 -2.26 4.56 1.07
CA TRP A 68 -2.82 5.62 0.23
C TRP A 68 -3.27 6.84 1.04
N ALA A 69 -3.87 6.62 2.22
CA ALA A 69 -4.37 7.69 3.07
C ALA A 69 -3.23 8.42 3.79
N SER A 70 -2.23 7.71 4.32
CA SER A 70 -1.08 8.31 5.01
C SER A 70 -0.24 9.18 4.08
N GLU A 71 -0.12 8.78 2.81
CA GLU A 71 0.65 9.52 1.80
C GLU A 71 -0.18 10.58 1.05
N GLY A 72 -1.48 10.71 1.34
CA GLY A 72 -2.37 11.64 0.63
C GLY A 72 -2.57 11.31 -0.85
N ILE A 73 -2.40 10.04 -1.23
CA ILE A 73 -2.54 9.54 -2.60
C ILE A 73 -3.96 9.00 -2.78
N PRO A 74 -4.72 9.43 -3.81
CA PRO A 74 -6.04 8.87 -4.07
C PRO A 74 -5.99 7.37 -4.36
N ASP A 75 -6.70 6.56 -3.58
CA ASP A 75 -6.83 5.12 -3.84
C ASP A 75 -7.75 4.88 -5.05
N ARG A 76 -7.17 4.39 -6.15
CA ARG A 76 -7.88 4.09 -7.40
C ARG A 76 -8.04 2.59 -7.66
N ARG A 77 -7.77 1.73 -6.68
CA ARG A 77 -7.80 0.27 -6.87
C ARG A 77 -9.19 -0.26 -7.24
N HIS A 78 -10.25 0.47 -6.85
CA HIS A 78 -11.63 0.13 -7.17
C HIS A 78 -12.09 0.53 -8.58
N ASP A 79 -11.45 1.53 -9.22
CA ASP A 79 -11.91 2.05 -10.52
C ASP A 79 -11.67 1.07 -11.69
N ASN A 80 -10.74 0.14 -11.52
CA ASN A 80 -10.34 -0.81 -12.57
C ASN A 80 -11.11 -2.14 -12.54
N VAL A 81 -11.88 -2.41 -11.47
CA VAL A 81 -12.69 -3.65 -11.38
C VAL A 81 -14.02 -3.49 -12.12
N VAL A 82 -14.63 -2.30 -12.09
CA VAL A 82 -15.94 -2.05 -12.70
C VAL A 82 -15.87 -2.05 -14.24
N LYS A 83 -14.73 -1.65 -14.83
CA LYS A 83 -14.58 -1.59 -16.30
C LYS A 83 -14.46 -2.95 -16.99
N ARG A 84 -14.16 -4.05 -16.28
CA ARG A 84 -14.03 -5.38 -16.90
C ARG A 84 -15.34 -6.15 -17.06
N HIS A 85 -16.42 -5.73 -16.39
CA HIS A 85 -17.71 -6.44 -16.45
C HIS A 85 -18.71 -5.90 -17.49
N HIS A 86 -18.42 -4.77 -18.16
CA HIS A 86 -19.35 -4.19 -19.15
C HIS A 86 -19.02 -4.45 -20.62
N SER A 87 -17.98 -5.24 -20.92
CA SER A 87 -17.63 -5.59 -22.31
C SER A 87 -17.95 -7.06 -22.63
N ALA A 88 -19.19 -7.47 -22.42
CA ALA A 88 -19.74 -8.73 -22.95
C ALA A 88 -21.19 -8.52 -23.38
N ASN A 89 -21.43 -7.57 -24.29
CA ASN A 89 -22.68 -7.55 -25.03
C ASN A 89 -22.44 -6.98 -26.43
N GLY A 90 -22.24 -7.87 -27.41
CA GLY A 90 -21.96 -7.45 -28.78
C GLY A 90 -21.77 -8.59 -29.77
N LYS A 91 -22.87 -8.91 -30.46
CA LYS A 91 -22.98 -9.49 -31.81
C LYS A 91 -23.05 -11.02 -31.96
N GLY A 92 -24.19 -11.43 -32.51
CA GLY A 92 -24.41 -12.71 -33.16
C GLY A 92 -25.78 -12.74 -33.83
N ASN A 93 -26.08 -11.76 -34.70
CA ASN A 93 -27.23 -11.79 -35.60
C ASN A 93 -26.70 -12.32 -36.94
N SER A 94 -27.09 -13.54 -37.33
CA SER A 94 -27.04 -14.09 -38.68
C SER A 94 -27.96 -15.30 -38.74
#